data_AF-A0AB37UBA6-F1
#
_entry.id   AF-A0AB37UBA6-F1
#
_cell.length_a   1.000
_cell.length_b   1.000
_cell.length_c   1.000
_cell.angle_alpha   90.00
_cell.angle_beta   90.00
_cell.angle_gamma   90.00
#
_symmetry.space_group_name_H-M   'P 1'
#
loop_
_entity.id
_entity.type
_entity.pdbx_description
1 polymer ?
#
loop_
_entity_poly.entity_id
_entity_poly.type
_entity_poly.pdbx_seq_one_letter_code
_entity_poly.pdbx_strand_id
1 'polypeptide(L)'
;MARVSDATKKPDEINSGSRSLSQFVSQSQQKKKAAKGTVVVQIFKERLRLVWSYAGKRYFLYLGLPDSKTNRIVADQKARQIEGDMATGNFDPTLKKYKFEAVSRRSQISAVALFEQFTESKAKYLATPTLAKYAAIVGYFKQCFGDNPASAIAEVDAEAFTDWLLTQIEPITAKDRLALIKACWRWGIEQDLVESNPWKEISKRIKPAPKQPPKPFSREEMGAIVHAFRSDRYYHHYADYVEFLFGTGCRTGEAIGLKWKHVSNDCSTVWIGESLSRKVCIKRK
;
A
#
# COMPACT_ATOMS: atom_id res chain seq x y z
N MET A 1 -78.40 -8.32 25.78
CA MET A 1 -79.15 -8.08 24.52
C MET A 1 -78.12 -7.97 23.41
N ALA A 2 -78.02 -8.76 22.35
CA ALA A 2 -78.71 -9.91 21.76
C ALA A 2 -77.57 -10.75 21.08
N ARG A 3 -77.49 -12.08 21.22
CA ARG A 3 -77.96 -13.12 20.26
C ARG A 3 -77.44 -12.88 18.82
N VAL A 4 -76.87 -13.81 18.06
CA VAL A 4 -77.07 -15.27 17.86
C VAL A 4 -76.02 -15.68 16.78
N SER A 5 -75.24 -16.75 17.00
CA SER A 5 -75.30 -18.04 16.27
C SER A 5 -75.05 -17.98 14.75
N ASP A 6 -74.09 -18.75 14.23
CA ASP A 6 -74.46 -20.03 13.61
C ASP A 6 -73.27 -20.99 13.43
N ALA A 7 -73.58 -22.28 13.51
CA ALA A 7 -72.68 -23.41 13.41
C ALA A 7 -72.97 -24.20 12.11
N THR A 8 -71.99 -24.97 11.64
CA THR A 8 -72.05 -26.24 10.85
C THR A 8 -70.77 -26.37 10.00
N LYS A 9 -70.12 -27.51 9.74
CA LYS A 9 -70.37 -28.95 9.93
C LYS A 9 -69.02 -29.71 9.81
N LYS A 10 -69.03 -30.97 10.24
CA LYS A 10 -67.95 -31.96 10.45
C LYS A 10 -66.88 -32.20 9.36
N PRO A 11 -65.73 -32.79 9.74
CA PRO A 11 -64.67 -33.31 8.86
C PRO A 11 -64.86 -34.79 8.51
N ASP A 12 -64.33 -35.22 7.37
CA ASP A 12 -64.03 -36.62 7.06
C ASP A 12 -62.57 -36.75 6.61
N GLU A 13 -61.93 -37.78 7.14
CA GLU A 13 -60.54 -38.22 7.01
C GLU A 13 -60.19 -38.70 5.59
N ILE A 14 -58.98 -38.43 5.09
CA ILE A 14 -58.13 -39.44 4.42
C ILE A 14 -56.65 -39.21 4.78
N ASN A 15 -55.99 -40.31 5.10
CA ASN A 15 -54.70 -40.51 5.74
C ASN A 15 -53.48 -40.56 4.77
N SER A 16 -52.30 -40.39 5.38
CA SER A 16 -50.97 -40.97 5.11
C SER A 16 -50.22 -40.73 3.80
N GLY A 17 -48.99 -40.19 3.93
CA GLY A 17 -48.00 -40.16 2.84
C GLY A 17 -46.64 -39.55 3.22
N SER A 18 -45.85 -40.31 3.95
CA SER A 18 -44.37 -40.40 3.93
C SER A 18 -43.50 -39.16 3.59
N ARG A 19 -42.68 -38.79 4.58
CA ARG A 19 -41.39 -38.09 4.41
C ARG A 19 -40.52 -38.81 3.37
N SER A 20 -40.03 -38.08 2.37
CA SER A 20 -38.82 -38.46 1.63
C SER A 20 -38.05 -37.20 1.21
N LEU A 21 -36.84 -37.10 1.74
CA LEU A 21 -35.81 -36.13 1.39
C LEU A 21 -35.41 -36.35 -0.08
N SER A 22 -35.79 -35.43 -0.96
CA SER A 22 -35.30 -35.39 -2.33
C SER A 22 -33.83 -34.97 -2.37
N GLN A 23 -32.99 -35.96 -2.65
CA GLN A 23 -31.59 -35.83 -3.03
C GLN A 23 -31.45 -34.91 -4.25
N PHE A 24 -30.84 -33.73 -4.07
CA PHE A 24 -30.25 -33.00 -5.19
C PHE A 24 -28.89 -33.63 -5.52
N VAL A 25 -28.91 -34.58 -6.46
CA VAL A 25 -27.71 -35.12 -7.09
C VAL A 25 -27.08 -34.03 -7.96
N SER A 26 -25.98 -33.46 -7.49
CA SER A 26 -25.12 -32.57 -8.27
C SER A 26 -24.42 -33.38 -9.35
N GLN A 27 -24.91 -33.31 -10.59
CA GLN A 27 -24.25 -33.94 -11.73
C GLN A 27 -22.92 -33.21 -12.03
N SER A 28 -21.82 -33.86 -11.69
CA SER A 28 -20.49 -33.46 -12.12
C SER A 28 -20.31 -33.76 -13.61
N GLN A 29 -20.44 -32.74 -14.45
CA GLN A 29 -20.05 -32.85 -15.86
C GLN A 29 -18.54 -33.08 -15.95
N GLN A 30 -18.14 -34.30 -16.30
CA GLN A 30 -16.76 -34.62 -16.67
C GLN A 30 -16.36 -33.78 -17.90
N LYS A 31 -15.51 -32.76 -17.70
CA LYS A 31 -14.96 -31.95 -18.79
C LYS A 31 -14.13 -32.84 -19.72
N LYS A 32 -14.59 -33.00 -20.97
CA LYS A 32 -13.80 -33.63 -22.06
C LYS A 32 -12.43 -32.95 -22.14
N LYS A 33 -11.34 -33.74 -22.19
CA LYS A 33 -9.97 -33.22 -22.36
C LYS A 33 -9.87 -32.51 -23.71
N ALA A 34 -9.34 -31.29 -23.71
CA ALA A 34 -9.11 -30.52 -24.93
C ALA A 34 -8.12 -31.26 -25.85
N ALA A 35 -8.27 -31.07 -27.17
CA ALA A 35 -7.41 -31.70 -28.17
C ALA A 35 -5.94 -31.24 -28.01
N LYS A 36 -4.99 -32.06 -28.49
CA LYS A 36 -3.57 -31.71 -28.45
C LYS A 36 -3.35 -30.41 -29.24
N GLY A 37 -2.69 -29.43 -28.62
CA GLY A 37 -2.42 -28.13 -29.22
C GLY A 37 -3.52 -27.08 -29.04
N THR A 38 -4.65 -27.39 -28.38
CA THR A 38 -5.67 -26.37 -28.08
C THR A 38 -5.26 -25.48 -26.91
N VAL A 39 -5.44 -24.17 -27.07
CA VAL A 39 -5.20 -23.16 -26.04
C VAL A 39 -6.52 -22.77 -25.39
N VAL A 40 -6.66 -23.07 -24.10
CA VAL A 40 -7.92 -22.86 -23.37
C VAL A 40 -7.87 -21.57 -22.57
N VAL A 41 -8.89 -20.72 -22.74
CA VAL A 41 -9.12 -19.56 -21.88
C VAL A 41 -9.79 -20.03 -20.57
N GLN A 42 -9.17 -19.71 -19.44
CA GLN A 42 -9.65 -20.04 -18.11
C GLN A 42 -9.67 -18.79 -17.21
N ILE A 43 -10.61 -18.72 -16.28
CA ILE A 43 -10.60 -17.71 -15.21
C ILE A 43 -9.74 -18.21 -14.04
N PHE A 44 -8.85 -17.37 -13.52
CA PHE A 44 -8.07 -17.61 -12.31
C PHE A 44 -7.98 -16.32 -11.51
N LYS A 45 -8.44 -16.35 -10.25
CA LYS A 45 -8.53 -15.16 -9.38
C LYS A 45 -9.16 -13.97 -10.11
N GLU A 46 -10.34 -14.19 -10.69
CA GLU A 46 -11.14 -13.18 -11.43
C GLU A 46 -10.51 -12.61 -12.72
N ARG A 47 -9.35 -13.13 -13.14
CA ARG A 47 -8.65 -12.71 -14.37
C ARG A 47 -8.54 -13.84 -15.39
N LEU A 48 -8.43 -13.49 -16.66
CA LEU A 48 -8.28 -14.43 -17.76
C LEU A 48 -6.82 -14.92 -17.87
N ARG A 49 -6.66 -16.24 -17.96
CA ARG A 49 -5.39 -16.92 -18.27
C ARG A 49 -5.58 -17.88 -19.44
N LEU A 50 -4.54 -18.05 -20.25
CA LEU A 50 -4.45 -19.08 -21.28
C LEU A 50 -3.69 -20.28 -20.74
N VAL A 51 -4.18 -21.49 -21.02
CA VAL A 51 -3.58 -22.74 -20.57
C VAL A 51 -3.49 -23.73 -21.73
N TRP A 52 -2.31 -24.27 -21.98
CA TRP A 52 -2.08 -25.24 -23.06
C TRP A 52 -0.90 -26.17 -22.75
N SER A 53 -0.73 -27.19 -23.59
CA SER A 53 0.42 -28.09 -23.57
C SER A 53 1.03 -28.16 -24.96
N TYR A 54 2.35 -28.05 -25.04
CA TYR A 54 3.12 -28.13 -26.29
C TYR A 54 4.45 -28.84 -26.03
N ALA A 55 4.83 -29.76 -26.92
CA ALA A 55 6.08 -30.53 -26.82
C ALA A 55 6.32 -31.17 -25.43
N GLY A 56 5.28 -31.74 -24.82
CA GLY A 56 5.37 -32.39 -23.50
C GLY A 56 5.42 -31.44 -22.29
N LYS A 57 5.51 -30.12 -22.50
CA LYS A 57 5.51 -29.11 -21.44
C LYS A 57 4.17 -28.38 -21.35
N ARG A 58 3.74 -28.08 -20.12
CA ARG A 58 2.53 -27.29 -19.85
C ARG A 58 2.88 -25.81 -19.71
N TYR A 59 2.10 -24.95 -20.34
CA TYR A 59 2.28 -23.51 -20.35
C TYR A 59 1.06 -22.79 -19.78
N PHE A 60 1.33 -21.65 -19.15
CA PHE A 60 0.33 -20.75 -18.58
C PHE A 60 0.70 -19.32 -18.98
N LEU A 61 -0.24 -18.56 -19.53
CA LEU A 61 -0.07 -17.14 -19.83
C LEU A 61 -1.18 -16.34 -19.16
N TYR A 62 -0.81 -15.46 -18.25
CA TYR A 62 -1.73 -14.56 -17.56
C TYR A 62 -1.88 -13.29 -18.39
N LEU A 63 -3.10 -12.97 -18.80
CA LEU A 63 -3.37 -11.80 -19.65
C LEU A 63 -3.55 -10.53 -18.81
N GLY A 64 -3.77 -10.67 -17.51
CA GLY A 64 -4.02 -9.54 -16.61
C GLY A 64 -5.36 -8.84 -16.84
N LEU A 65 -6.24 -9.39 -17.69
CA LEU A 65 -7.55 -8.84 -18.02
C LEU A 65 -8.65 -9.44 -17.13
N PRO A 66 -9.58 -8.64 -16.57
CA PRO A 66 -10.74 -9.16 -15.85
C PRO A 66 -11.69 -9.90 -16.80
N ASP A 67 -12.52 -10.80 -16.26
CA ASP A 67 -13.51 -11.52 -17.08
C ASP A 67 -14.60 -10.58 -17.59
N SER A 68 -14.59 -10.31 -18.90
CA SER A 68 -15.62 -9.54 -19.62
C SER A 68 -15.76 -10.07 -21.05
N LYS A 69 -16.89 -9.79 -21.71
CA LYS A 69 -17.12 -10.23 -23.10
C LYS A 69 -16.00 -9.73 -24.03
N THR A 70 -15.63 -8.45 -23.93
CA THR A 70 -14.56 -7.85 -24.74
C THR A 70 -13.20 -8.47 -24.45
N ASN A 71 -12.88 -8.70 -23.17
CA ASN A 71 -11.59 -9.28 -22.78
C ASN A 71 -11.48 -10.75 -23.17
N ARG A 72 -12.60 -11.49 -23.21
CA ARG A 72 -12.63 -12.87 -23.72
C ARG A 72 -12.33 -12.93 -25.21
N ILE A 73 -12.88 -12.03 -26.03
CA ILE A 73 -12.56 -11.94 -27.46
C ILE A 73 -11.06 -11.72 -27.66
N VAL A 74 -10.48 -10.79 -26.88
CA VAL A 74 -9.04 -10.51 -26.90
C VAL A 74 -8.20 -11.72 -26.46
N ALA A 75 -8.66 -12.44 -25.43
CA ALA A 75 -8.01 -13.67 -24.97
C ALA A 75 -8.08 -14.79 -26.02
N ASP A 76 -9.23 -14.96 -26.68
CA ASP A 76 -9.44 -15.95 -27.74
C ASP A 76 -8.59 -15.63 -28.97
N GLN A 77 -8.46 -14.36 -29.36
CA GLN A 77 -7.56 -13.96 -30.44
C GLN A 77 -6.11 -14.34 -30.13
N LYS A 78 -5.66 -14.11 -28.88
CA LYS A 78 -4.31 -14.48 -28.45
C LYS A 78 -4.14 -15.99 -28.37
N ALA A 79 -5.17 -16.73 -27.94
CA ALA A 79 -5.19 -18.18 -27.95
C ALA A 79 -4.99 -18.73 -29.37
N ARG A 80 -5.73 -18.22 -30.35
CA ARG A 80 -5.59 -18.59 -31.76
C ARG A 80 -4.21 -18.25 -32.33
N GLN A 81 -3.63 -17.12 -31.92
CA GLN A 81 -2.26 -16.76 -32.31
C GLN A 81 -1.25 -17.83 -31.83
N ILE A 82 -1.36 -18.24 -30.56
CA ILE A 82 -0.50 -19.28 -29.98
C ILE A 82 -0.72 -20.63 -30.67
N GLU A 83 -1.99 -21.00 -30.96
CA GLU A 83 -2.33 -22.21 -31.71
C GLU A 83 -1.69 -22.21 -33.11
N GLY A 84 -1.78 -21.09 -33.85
CA GLY A 84 -1.16 -20.94 -35.16
C GLY A 84 0.37 -21.01 -35.11
N ASP A 85 1.00 -20.41 -34.11
CA ASP A 85 2.45 -20.46 -33.93
C ASP A 85 2.93 -21.87 -33.54
N MET A 86 2.15 -22.62 -32.76
CA MET A 86 2.43 -24.03 -32.46
C MET A 86 2.30 -24.92 -33.70
N ALA A 87 1.31 -24.66 -34.56
CA ALA A 87 1.08 -25.42 -35.79
C ALA A 87 2.15 -25.14 -36.87
N THR A 88 2.68 -23.92 -36.91
CA THR A 88 3.71 -23.50 -37.89
C THR A 88 5.15 -23.70 -37.40
N GLY A 89 5.36 -24.18 -36.17
CA GLY A 89 6.68 -24.35 -35.58
C GLY A 89 7.36 -23.06 -35.12
N ASN A 90 6.66 -21.92 -35.14
CA ASN A 90 7.16 -20.60 -34.73
C ASN A 90 6.81 -20.24 -33.28
N PHE A 91 6.52 -21.24 -32.46
CA PHE A 91 6.12 -21.03 -31.07
C PHE A 91 7.29 -20.52 -30.22
N ASP A 92 7.16 -19.31 -29.67
CA ASP A 92 8.09 -18.74 -28.68
C ASP A 92 7.88 -19.36 -27.27
N PRO A 93 8.79 -20.24 -26.79
CA PRO A 93 8.64 -20.87 -25.48
C PRO A 93 8.87 -19.90 -24.30
N THR A 94 9.48 -18.72 -24.56
CA THR A 94 9.70 -17.68 -23.55
C THR A 94 8.44 -16.87 -23.26
N LEU A 95 7.41 -17.02 -24.10
CA LEU A 95 6.13 -16.31 -24.06
C LEU A 95 6.21 -14.79 -24.23
N LYS A 96 7.40 -14.23 -24.50
CA LYS A 96 7.60 -12.78 -24.65
C LYS A 96 6.77 -12.24 -25.82
N LYS A 97 6.68 -12.99 -26.92
CA LYS A 97 5.87 -12.67 -28.11
C LYS A 97 4.37 -12.49 -27.80
N TYR A 98 3.87 -13.17 -26.77
CA TYR A 98 2.42 -13.27 -26.50
C TYR A 98 1.93 -12.39 -25.37
N LYS A 99 2.84 -11.82 -24.56
CA LYS A 99 2.48 -10.88 -23.49
C LYS A 99 1.98 -9.56 -24.09
N PHE A 100 0.92 -8.98 -23.50
CA PHE A 100 0.50 -7.61 -23.82
C PHE A 100 1.60 -6.62 -23.45
N GLU A 101 1.81 -5.56 -24.23
CA GLU A 101 2.81 -4.52 -23.92
C GLU A 101 2.59 -3.89 -22.54
N ALA A 102 1.34 -3.74 -22.11
CA ALA A 102 0.99 -3.28 -20.76
C ALA A 102 1.47 -4.27 -19.67
N VAL A 103 1.32 -5.57 -19.90
CA VAL A 103 1.83 -6.63 -19.02
C VAL A 103 3.36 -6.71 -19.05
N SER A 104 3.96 -6.42 -20.21
CA SER A 104 5.41 -6.33 -20.36
C SER A 104 5.97 -5.16 -19.54
N ARG A 105 5.38 -3.95 -19.65
CA ARG A 105 5.77 -2.77 -18.85
C ARG A 105 5.65 -3.00 -17.34
N ARG A 106 4.56 -3.64 -16.87
CA ARG A 106 4.40 -4.05 -15.46
C ARG A 106 5.53 -4.93 -14.93
N SER A 107 6.10 -5.76 -15.79
CA SER A 107 7.10 -6.78 -15.40
C SER A 107 8.56 -6.30 -15.43
N GLN A 108 8.82 -5.05 -15.82
CA GLN A 108 10.19 -4.55 -16.04
C GLN A 108 10.62 -3.46 -15.07
N ILE A 109 9.70 -2.78 -14.38
CA ILE A 109 10.10 -1.74 -13.43
C ILE A 109 10.71 -2.36 -12.17
N SER A 110 11.93 -1.94 -11.80
CA SER A 110 12.56 -2.38 -10.56
C SER A 110 11.86 -1.77 -9.35
N ALA A 111 11.96 -2.43 -8.19
CA ALA A 111 11.42 -1.92 -6.94
C ALA A 111 11.98 -0.53 -6.57
N VAL A 112 13.27 -0.32 -6.87
CA VAL A 112 13.97 0.96 -6.71
C VAL A 112 13.35 2.02 -7.63
N ALA A 113 13.24 1.74 -8.92
CA ALA A 113 12.69 2.68 -9.90
C ALA A 113 11.22 3.03 -9.61
N LEU A 114 10.42 2.06 -9.14
CA LEU A 114 9.05 2.30 -8.72
C LEU A 114 8.99 3.32 -7.57
N PHE A 115 9.86 3.19 -6.57
CA PHE A 115 9.89 4.10 -5.42
C PHE A 115 10.46 5.47 -5.79
N GLU A 116 11.43 5.54 -6.70
CA GLU A 116 11.96 6.79 -7.25
C GLU A 116 10.86 7.56 -8.02
N GLN A 117 10.12 6.91 -8.91
CA GLN A 117 8.99 7.54 -9.61
C GLN A 117 7.88 7.99 -8.64
N PHE A 118 7.57 7.19 -7.61
CA PHE A 118 6.65 7.59 -6.56
C PHE A 118 7.14 8.84 -5.82
N THR A 119 8.43 8.89 -5.50
CA THR A 119 9.06 10.05 -4.83
C THR A 119 8.94 11.30 -5.69
N GLU A 120 9.23 11.22 -6.98
CA GLU A 120 9.10 12.33 -7.94
C GLU A 120 7.65 12.83 -8.04
N SER A 121 6.68 11.92 -8.10
CA SER A 121 5.25 12.27 -8.14
C SER A 121 4.81 13.08 -6.92
N LYS A 122 5.41 12.79 -5.75
CA LYS A 122 5.11 13.47 -4.48
C LYS A 122 5.98 14.70 -4.25
N ALA A 123 7.15 14.80 -4.87
CA ALA A 123 8.12 15.86 -4.62
C ALA A 123 7.57 17.27 -4.88
N LYS A 124 6.58 17.40 -5.78
CA LYS A 124 5.88 18.67 -6.04
C LYS A 124 5.12 19.23 -4.84
N TYR A 125 4.72 18.37 -3.91
CA TYR A 125 3.86 18.71 -2.78
C TYR A 125 4.52 18.51 -1.41
N LEU A 126 5.81 18.13 -1.38
CA LEU A 126 6.51 17.77 -0.16
C LEU A 126 7.64 18.74 0.17
N ALA A 127 7.75 19.07 1.45
CA ALA A 127 8.89 19.82 1.97
C ALA A 127 10.19 18.99 1.90
N THR A 128 11.34 19.68 1.74
CA THR A 128 12.67 19.06 1.60
C THR A 128 13.03 18.04 2.69
N PRO A 129 12.75 18.27 4.00
CA PRO A 129 13.04 17.28 5.04
C PRO A 129 12.26 15.97 4.85
N THR A 130 11.04 16.07 4.30
CA THR A 130 10.23 14.90 3.96
C THR A 130 10.84 14.16 2.77
N LEU A 131 11.54 14.82 1.85
CA LEU A 131 12.24 14.11 0.77
C LEU A 131 13.47 13.32 1.26
N ALA A 132 14.18 13.80 2.27
CA ALA A 132 15.27 13.03 2.89
C ALA A 132 14.78 11.68 3.43
N LYS A 133 13.55 11.65 3.97
CA LYS A 133 12.89 10.43 4.41
C LYS A 133 12.68 9.43 3.27
N TYR A 134 12.33 9.89 2.07
CA TYR A 134 12.12 9.02 0.91
C TYR A 134 13.45 8.51 0.36
N ALA A 135 14.46 9.39 0.29
CA ALA A 135 15.81 9.01 -0.14
C ALA A 135 16.43 7.89 0.72
N ALA A 136 16.20 7.90 2.04
CA ALA A 136 16.64 6.81 2.91
C ALA A 136 16.02 5.45 2.53
N ILE A 137 14.73 5.43 2.16
CA ILE A 137 14.04 4.20 1.72
C ILE A 137 14.62 3.70 0.40
N VAL A 138 14.91 4.60 -0.54
CA VAL A 138 15.59 4.24 -1.80
C VAL A 138 16.95 3.57 -1.52
N GLY A 139 17.71 4.08 -0.54
CA GLY A 139 18.97 3.46 -0.10
C GLY A 139 18.77 2.02 0.39
N TYR A 140 17.76 1.79 1.24
CA TYR A 140 17.42 0.44 1.72
C TYR A 140 16.99 -0.49 0.58
N PHE A 141 16.23 0.01 -0.38
CA PHE A 141 15.81 -0.80 -1.54
C PHE A 141 16.98 -1.18 -2.44
N LYS A 142 17.92 -0.25 -2.66
CA LYS A 142 19.15 -0.54 -3.42
C LYS A 142 19.97 -1.63 -2.74
N GLN A 143 20.03 -1.62 -1.41
CA GLN A 143 20.77 -2.63 -0.63
C GLN A 143 20.08 -4.00 -0.64
N CYS A 144 18.74 -4.06 -0.47
CA CYS A 144 18.03 -5.32 -0.30
C CYS A 144 17.52 -5.94 -1.60
N PHE A 145 17.10 -5.13 -2.57
CA PHE A 145 16.42 -5.59 -3.78
C PHE A 145 17.20 -5.30 -5.07
N GLY A 146 18.10 -4.32 -5.08
CA GLY A 146 18.87 -3.95 -6.28
C GLY A 146 17.95 -3.68 -7.48
N ASP A 147 18.20 -4.38 -8.59
CA ASP A 147 17.43 -4.27 -9.83
C ASP A 147 16.25 -5.24 -9.92
N ASN A 148 15.88 -5.90 -8.81
CA ASN A 148 14.78 -6.85 -8.81
C ASN A 148 13.47 -6.16 -9.24
N PRO A 149 12.69 -6.77 -10.16
CA PRO A 149 11.40 -6.24 -10.59
C PRO A 149 10.45 -6.09 -9.39
N ALA A 150 9.71 -4.98 -9.35
CA ALA A 150 8.72 -4.74 -8.30
C ALA A 150 7.61 -5.83 -8.29
N SER A 151 7.34 -6.45 -9.45
CA SER A 151 6.40 -7.56 -9.59
C SER A 151 6.93 -8.89 -9.04
N ALA A 152 8.24 -9.02 -8.82
CA ALA A 152 8.85 -10.23 -8.29
C ALA A 152 8.85 -10.26 -6.75
N ILE A 153 8.66 -9.10 -6.10
CA ILE A 153 8.62 -8.99 -4.64
C ILE A 153 7.33 -9.64 -4.13
N ALA A 154 7.47 -10.78 -3.45
CA ALA A 154 6.39 -11.49 -2.79
C ALA A 154 6.24 -11.04 -1.33
N GLU A 155 5.20 -11.54 -0.66
CA GLU A 155 4.98 -11.28 0.77
C GLU A 155 6.15 -11.78 1.63
N VAL A 156 6.78 -12.90 1.24
CA VAL A 156 7.96 -13.48 1.93
C VAL A 156 9.16 -12.52 1.87
N ASP A 157 9.41 -11.91 0.71
CA ASP A 157 10.51 -10.95 0.55
C ASP A 157 10.25 -9.67 1.37
N ALA A 158 8.99 -9.24 1.42
CA ALA A 158 8.56 -8.08 2.17
C ALA A 158 8.65 -8.31 3.70
N GLU A 159 8.37 -9.53 4.16
CA GLU A 159 8.60 -9.96 5.55
C GLU A 159 10.10 -9.97 5.88
N ALA A 160 10.93 -10.60 5.04
CA ALA A 160 12.38 -10.62 5.23
C ALA A 160 13.00 -9.22 5.27
N PHE A 161 12.55 -8.31 4.39
CA PHE A 161 12.96 -6.91 4.41
C PHE A 161 12.55 -6.21 5.70
N THR A 162 11.35 -6.51 6.22
CA THR A 162 10.84 -5.92 7.45
C THR A 162 11.66 -6.34 8.66
N ASP A 163 11.99 -7.63 8.76
CA ASP A 163 12.83 -8.15 9.83
C ASP A 163 14.22 -7.52 9.78
N TRP A 164 14.81 -7.43 8.59
CA TRP A 164 16.07 -6.72 8.39
C TRP A 164 15.96 -5.25 8.80
N LEU A 165 14.91 -4.53 8.38
CA LEU A 165 14.74 -3.11 8.70
C LEU A 165 14.62 -2.86 10.20
N LEU A 166 13.97 -3.77 10.94
CA LEU A 166 13.86 -3.70 12.40
C LEU A 166 15.21 -3.89 13.12
N THR A 167 16.21 -4.50 12.48
CA THR A 167 17.59 -4.55 13.01
C THR A 167 18.35 -3.23 12.83
N GLN A 168 17.92 -2.39 11.88
CA GLN A 168 18.64 -1.16 11.51
C GLN A 168 18.10 0.08 12.20
N ILE A 169 16.79 0.14 12.47
CA ILE A 169 16.10 1.34 12.97
C ILE A 169 15.04 1.03 14.02
N GLU A 170 14.66 2.03 14.82
CA GLU A 170 13.61 1.88 15.82
C GLU A 170 12.27 1.38 15.22
N PRO A 171 11.52 0.52 15.93
CA PRO A 171 10.25 -0.03 15.43
C PRO A 171 9.22 1.00 14.99
N ILE A 172 9.15 2.15 15.66
CA ILE A 172 8.25 3.24 15.28
C ILE A 172 8.65 3.84 13.93
N THR A 173 9.94 4.07 13.72
CA THR A 173 10.47 4.57 12.45
C THR A 173 10.26 3.54 11.34
N ALA A 174 10.53 2.25 11.61
CA ALA A 174 10.30 1.16 10.65
C ALA A 174 8.83 1.11 10.20
N LYS A 175 7.89 1.24 11.14
CA LYS A 175 6.46 1.29 10.85
C LYS A 175 6.10 2.46 9.92
N ASP A 176 6.66 3.64 10.16
CA ASP A 176 6.47 4.81 9.29
C ASP A 176 7.05 4.59 7.88
N ARG A 177 8.22 3.95 7.77
CA ARG A 177 8.81 3.57 6.48
C ARG A 177 7.95 2.59 5.72
N LEU A 178 7.47 1.55 6.38
CA LEU A 178 6.62 0.53 5.78
C LEU A 178 5.26 1.09 5.34
N ALA A 179 4.72 2.08 6.07
CA ALA A 179 3.52 2.80 5.63
C ALA A 179 3.76 3.55 4.31
N LEU A 180 4.93 4.19 4.13
CA LEU A 180 5.31 4.85 2.87
C LEU A 180 5.50 3.83 1.73
N ILE A 181 6.16 2.71 2.00
CA ILE A 181 6.35 1.63 1.02
C ILE A 181 5.01 1.04 0.58
N LYS A 182 4.11 0.80 1.53
CA LYS A 182 2.73 0.37 1.25
C LYS A 182 1.99 1.37 0.36
N ALA A 183 2.14 2.68 0.62
CA ALA A 183 1.55 3.72 -0.20
C ALA A 183 2.16 3.75 -1.62
N CYS A 184 3.46 3.51 -1.76
CA CYS A 184 4.15 3.40 -3.05
C CYS A 184 3.57 2.26 -3.90
N TRP A 185 3.38 1.05 -3.34
CA TRP A 185 2.78 -0.05 -4.10
C TRP A 185 1.33 0.21 -4.44
N ARG A 186 0.57 0.90 -3.58
CA ARG A 186 -0.82 1.30 -3.93
C ARG A 186 -0.83 2.26 -5.12
N TRP A 187 0.05 3.26 -5.10
CA TRP A 187 0.23 4.17 -6.23
C TRP A 187 0.69 3.42 -7.50
N GLY A 188 1.59 2.45 -7.37
CA GLY A 188 2.03 1.62 -8.49
C GLY A 188 0.91 0.78 -9.10
N ILE A 189 -0.06 0.31 -8.31
CA ILE A 189 -1.27 -0.36 -8.82
C ILE A 189 -2.14 0.64 -9.59
N GLU A 190 -2.33 1.85 -9.07
CA GLU A 190 -3.11 2.91 -9.74
C GLU A 190 -2.47 3.35 -11.06
N GLN A 191 -1.14 3.34 -11.15
CA GLN A 191 -0.39 3.61 -12.39
C GLN A 191 -0.23 2.37 -13.29
N ASP A 192 -0.83 1.24 -12.90
CA ASP A 192 -0.80 -0.01 -13.65
C ASP A 192 0.63 -0.53 -13.89
N LEU A 193 1.54 -0.27 -12.93
CA LEU A 193 2.95 -0.68 -12.90
C LEU A 193 3.16 -1.98 -12.11
N VAL A 194 2.31 -2.28 -11.14
CA VAL A 194 2.32 -3.51 -10.34
C VAL A 194 0.90 -4.04 -10.15
N GLU A 195 0.72 -5.35 -9.97
CA GLU A 195 -0.62 -5.96 -9.89
C GLU A 195 -1.17 -6.08 -8.46
N SER A 196 -0.28 -6.26 -7.48
CA SER A 196 -0.63 -6.52 -6.09
C SER A 196 0.34 -5.82 -5.15
N ASN A 197 -0.07 -5.63 -3.89
CA ASN A 197 0.73 -4.96 -2.87
C ASN A 197 1.16 -5.97 -1.80
N PRO A 198 2.43 -6.42 -1.80
CA PRO A 198 2.94 -7.38 -0.80
C PRO A 198 3.05 -6.76 0.60
N TRP A 199 3.00 -5.43 0.71
CA TRP A 199 3.17 -4.69 1.97
C TRP A 199 1.86 -4.41 2.71
N LYS A 200 0.72 -4.94 2.23
CA LYS A 200 -0.63 -4.55 2.68
C LYS A 200 -0.85 -4.77 4.18
N GLU A 201 -0.40 -5.90 4.71
CA GLU A 201 -0.69 -6.35 6.08
C GLU A 201 0.53 -6.29 7.02
N ILE A 202 1.74 -6.13 6.47
CA ILE A 202 3.00 -6.17 7.22
C ILE A 202 3.07 -5.05 8.27
N SER A 203 2.68 -3.82 7.90
CA SER A 203 2.72 -2.68 8.81
C SER A 203 1.82 -2.84 10.05
N LYS A 204 0.81 -3.71 10.00
CA LYS A 204 -0.10 -3.98 11.13
C LYS A 204 0.51 -4.93 12.16
N ARG A 205 1.48 -5.75 11.75
CA ARG A 205 2.18 -6.69 12.64
C ARG A 205 3.12 -5.96 13.60
N ILE A 206 3.67 -4.83 13.17
CA ILE A 206 4.53 -3.99 14.01
C ILE A 206 3.69 -3.15 14.97
N LYS A 207 3.81 -3.48 16.25
CA LYS A 207 3.20 -2.76 17.37
C LYS A 207 4.30 -2.17 18.25
N PRO A 208 4.84 -0.99 17.90
CA PRO A 208 5.79 -0.31 18.76
C PRO A 208 5.15 -0.05 20.12
N ALA A 209 5.89 -0.26 21.19
CA ALA A 209 5.43 0.11 22.52
C ALA A 209 5.12 1.62 22.54
N PRO A 210 4.02 2.05 23.20
CA PRO A 210 3.74 3.46 23.36
C PRO A 210 4.89 4.12 24.11
N LYS A 211 5.50 5.15 23.52
CA LYS A 211 6.47 5.99 24.23
C LYS A 211 5.70 6.77 25.29
N GLN A 212 6.18 6.72 26.53
CA GLN A 212 5.64 7.57 27.59
C GLN A 212 5.83 9.02 27.18
N PRO A 213 4.79 9.86 27.25
CA PRO A 213 4.95 11.28 26.99
C PRO A 213 5.95 11.85 28.00
N PRO A 214 6.83 12.78 27.58
CA PRO A 214 7.73 13.44 28.52
C PRO A 214 6.89 14.15 29.59
N LYS A 215 7.33 14.02 30.85
CA LYS A 215 6.68 14.69 31.97
C LYS A 215 6.76 16.22 31.74
N PRO A 216 5.65 16.95 31.81
CA PRO A 216 5.67 18.40 31.70
C PRO A 216 6.36 19.03 32.92
N PHE A 217 7.00 20.18 32.72
CA PHE A 217 7.63 20.92 33.80
C PHE A 217 6.58 21.56 34.72
N SER A 218 6.86 21.58 36.03
CA SER A 218 6.10 22.36 37.01
C SER A 218 6.43 23.86 36.92
N ARG A 219 5.63 24.71 37.57
CA ARG A 219 5.90 26.16 37.59
C ARG A 219 7.22 26.49 38.29
N GLU A 220 7.53 25.74 39.34
CA GLU A 220 8.78 25.86 40.09
C GLU A 220 9.97 25.43 39.23
N GLU A 221 9.83 24.33 38.49
CA GLU A 221 10.85 23.85 37.54
C GLU A 221 11.08 24.85 36.40
N MET A 222 10.01 25.42 35.82
CA MET A 222 10.11 26.46 34.79
C MET A 222 10.85 27.70 35.31
N GLY A 223 10.51 28.17 36.51
CA GLY A 223 11.19 29.30 37.15
C GLY A 223 12.66 29.04 37.43
N ALA A 224 12.99 27.84 37.92
CA ALA A 224 14.37 27.42 38.16
C ALA A 224 15.19 27.34 36.86
N ILE A 225 14.60 26.84 35.76
CA ILE A 225 15.24 26.79 34.45
C ILE A 225 15.56 28.21 33.94
N VAL A 226 14.57 29.11 33.97
CA VAL A 226 14.78 30.50 33.52
C VAL A 226 15.84 31.20 34.38
N HIS A 227 15.81 31.03 35.70
CA HIS A 227 16.82 31.59 36.60
C HIS A 227 18.22 31.04 36.30
N ALA A 228 18.34 29.73 36.05
CA ALA A 228 19.60 29.11 35.69
C ALA A 228 20.18 29.71 34.39
N PHE A 229 19.34 29.93 33.37
CA PHE A 229 19.78 30.66 32.18
C PHE A 229 20.24 32.07 32.53
N ARG A 230 19.43 32.89 33.22
CA ARG A 230 19.78 34.29 33.57
C ARG A 230 21.10 34.42 34.33
N SER A 231 21.42 33.47 35.19
CA SER A 231 22.63 33.47 36.02
C SER A 231 23.85 32.79 35.35
N ASP A 232 23.68 32.16 34.18
CA ASP A 232 24.76 31.43 33.50
C ASP A 232 25.71 32.36 32.75
N ARG A 233 27.02 32.11 32.90
CA ARG A 233 28.07 32.92 32.28
C ARG A 233 27.97 32.97 30.75
N TYR A 234 27.63 31.86 30.11
CA TYR A 234 27.68 31.72 28.66
C TYR A 234 26.29 31.78 28.00
N TYR A 235 25.25 31.28 28.67
CA TYR A 235 23.93 31.06 28.09
C TYR A 235 22.85 32.06 28.53
N HIS A 236 23.19 33.09 29.33
CA HIS A 236 22.21 34.09 29.80
C HIS A 236 21.39 34.77 28.70
N HIS A 237 21.96 34.94 27.51
CA HIS A 237 21.28 35.53 26.36
C HIS A 237 20.10 34.69 25.83
N TYR A 238 19.97 33.42 26.22
CA TYR A 238 18.81 32.58 25.89
C TYR A 238 17.66 32.69 26.90
N ALA A 239 17.84 33.39 28.02
CA ALA A 239 16.83 33.43 29.09
C ALA A 239 15.47 33.93 28.60
N ASP A 240 15.43 35.09 27.94
CA ASP A 240 14.18 35.67 27.42
C ASP A 240 13.56 34.79 26.33
N TYR A 241 14.37 34.08 25.54
CA TYR A 241 13.89 33.12 24.54
C TYR A 241 13.21 31.91 25.18
N VAL A 242 13.81 31.35 26.24
CA VAL A 242 13.24 30.21 26.98
C VAL A 242 11.96 30.63 27.71
N GLU A 243 11.97 31.79 28.34
CA GLU A 243 10.80 32.37 29.00
C GLU A 243 9.65 32.61 28.00
N PHE A 244 9.97 33.14 26.82
CA PHE A 244 9.01 33.30 25.74
C PHE A 244 8.39 31.95 25.31
N LEU A 245 9.19 30.88 25.18
CA LEU A 245 8.67 29.55 24.84
C LEU A 245 7.72 29.00 25.91
N PHE A 246 8.04 29.16 27.19
CA PHE A 246 7.14 28.76 28.28
C PHE A 246 5.83 29.58 28.29
N GLY A 247 5.91 30.89 28.05
CA GLY A 247 4.75 31.78 28.07
C GLY A 247 3.80 31.61 26.88
N THR A 248 4.34 31.27 25.71
CA THR A 248 3.55 31.21 24.45
C THR A 248 3.25 29.80 23.96
N GLY A 249 4.03 28.80 24.37
CA GLY A 249 3.89 27.42 23.88
C GLY A 249 4.27 27.23 22.40
N CYS A 250 4.97 28.19 21.79
CA CYS A 250 5.39 28.10 20.39
C CYS A 250 6.36 26.92 20.16
N ARG A 251 6.35 26.35 18.95
CA ARG A 251 7.42 25.44 18.54
C ARG A 251 8.73 26.22 18.40
N THR A 252 9.86 25.58 18.67
CA THR A 252 11.19 26.22 18.58
C THR A 252 11.45 26.87 17.21
N GLY A 253 11.07 26.20 16.12
CA GLY A 253 11.20 26.75 14.77
C GLY A 253 10.30 27.94 14.47
N GLU A 254 9.12 28.02 15.10
CA GLU A 254 8.21 29.17 15.01
C GLU A 254 8.81 30.38 15.75
N ALA A 255 9.29 30.17 16.98
CA ALA A 255 9.91 31.22 17.78
C ALA A 255 11.20 31.78 17.14
N ILE A 256 12.07 30.92 16.58
CA ILE A 256 13.29 31.36 15.89
C ILE A 256 12.96 32.06 14.55
N GLY A 257 11.83 31.72 13.92
CA GLY A 257 11.37 32.36 12.69
C GLY A 257 10.74 33.74 12.88
N LEU A 258 10.58 34.19 14.12
CA LEU A 258 9.92 35.45 14.44
C LEU A 258 10.73 36.66 13.94
N LYS A 259 10.04 37.69 13.47
CA LYS A 259 10.61 38.94 12.94
C LYS A 259 9.82 40.10 13.51
N TRP A 260 10.43 41.28 13.61
CA TRP A 260 9.75 42.47 14.12
C TRP A 260 8.44 42.81 13.40
N LYS A 261 8.32 42.52 12.09
CA LYS A 261 7.07 42.70 11.33
C LYS A 261 5.88 41.84 11.83
N HIS A 262 6.15 40.83 12.66
CA HIS A 262 5.14 39.92 13.22
C HIS A 262 4.67 40.34 14.61
N VAL A 263 5.32 41.34 15.22
CA VAL A 263 5.01 41.84 16.56
C VAL A 263 4.30 43.18 16.41
N SER A 264 3.21 43.40 17.15
CA SER A 264 2.55 44.70 17.15
C SER A 264 3.47 45.78 17.75
N ASN A 265 3.28 47.04 17.36
CA ASN A 265 4.15 48.15 17.82
C ASN A 265 4.14 48.33 19.35
N ASP A 266 3.07 47.91 20.00
CA ASP A 266 2.89 47.92 21.46
C ASP A 266 3.27 46.58 22.13
N CYS A 267 3.79 45.62 21.37
CA CYS A 267 4.16 44.27 21.80
C CYS A 267 3.03 43.47 22.49
N SER A 268 1.78 43.88 22.35
CA SER A 268 0.62 43.20 22.96
C SER A 268 0.23 41.91 22.22
N THR A 269 0.58 41.81 20.93
CA THR A 269 0.23 40.67 20.08
C THR A 269 1.40 40.24 19.21
N VAL A 270 1.47 38.92 18.99
CA VAL A 270 2.48 38.29 18.13
C VAL A 270 1.76 37.38 17.14
N TRP A 271 2.00 37.58 15.85
CA TRP A 271 1.50 36.72 14.80
C TRP A 271 2.52 35.64 14.43
N ILE A 272 2.10 34.38 14.42
CA ILE A 272 2.98 33.24 14.13
C ILE A 272 2.50 32.57 12.85
N GLY A 273 3.20 32.82 11.74
CA GLY A 273 2.90 32.17 10.46
C GLY A 273 4.14 31.78 9.64
N GLU A 274 5.35 32.06 10.13
CA GLU A 274 6.60 31.59 9.53
C GLU A 274 7.28 30.60 10.50
N SER A 275 7.99 29.60 9.96
CA SER A 275 8.80 28.66 10.76
C SER A 275 10.15 28.47 10.11
N LEU A 276 11.21 28.58 10.91
CA LEU A 276 12.57 28.29 10.47
C LEU A 276 12.90 26.84 10.81
N SER A 277 13.16 26.03 9.78
CA SER A 277 13.68 24.67 9.92
C SER A 277 15.12 24.61 9.42
N ARG A 278 15.95 23.74 10.01
CA ARG A 278 17.30 23.46 9.49
C ARG A 278 17.16 22.99 8.03
N LYS A 279 17.73 23.74 7.08
CA LYS A 279 17.87 23.27 5.70
C LYS A 279 18.74 22.03 5.70
N VAL A 280 18.14 20.85 5.52
CA VAL A 280 18.89 19.68 5.07
C VAL A 280 19.22 19.96 3.61
N CYS A 281 20.46 20.39 3.34
CA CYS A 281 20.98 20.53 1.98
C CYS A 281 21.07 19.14 1.34
N ILE A 282 20.00 18.71 0.69
CA ILE A 282 20.07 17.60 -0.26
C ILE A 282 20.63 18.22 -1.54
N LYS A 283 21.92 17.99 -1.82
CA LYS A 283 22.51 18.32 -3.12
C LYS A 283 21.70 17.56 -4.18
N ARG A 284 20.85 18.27 -4.92
CA ARG A 284 20.31 17.76 -6.19
C ARG A 284 21.51 17.70 -7.13
N LYS A 285 21.94 16.49 -7.48
CA LYS A 285 22.79 16.28 -8.65
C LYS A 285 21.91 16.39 -9.89
#